data_AF-A0A1F3CVZ5-F1
#
_entry.id   AF-A0A1F3CVZ5-F1
#
_cell.length_a   1.000
_cell.length_b   1.000
_cell.length_c   1.000
_cell.angle_alpha   90.00
_cell.angle_beta   90.00
_cell.angle_gamma   90.00
#
_symmetry.space_group_name_H-M   'P 1'
#
loop_
_entity.id
_entity.type
_entity.pdbx_description
1 polymer ?
#
loop_
_entity_poly.entity_id
_entity_poly.type
_entity_poly.pdbx_seq_one_letter_code
_entity_poly.pdbx_strand_id
1 'polypeptide(L)'
;MKKYIFTQLTLILVSLFSFSQDCKYKTNEIDKFEKVEKVLTEQVKVVYPTWSGTFVFFSLGRVSEEYYLNMGFISNKKCCFNSKNNELLLMSNKDSIYRLKRINDEIICNGNDICSVLYDISKETLLKLKNDTIKSMRIYTSDSYIDVDMINGNTNKERAKNYFKNTIDCIIKKTE
;
A
#
# COMPACT_ATOMS: atom_id res chain seq x y z
N MET A 1 14.20 12.15 -50.91
CA MET A 1 13.57 12.65 -49.66
C MET A 1 12.35 11.83 -49.21
N LYS A 2 12.37 10.48 -49.25
CA LYS A 2 11.26 9.64 -48.74
C LYS A 2 11.66 8.63 -47.65
N LYS A 3 12.96 8.47 -47.38
CA LYS A 3 13.49 7.47 -46.41
C LYS A 3 13.52 7.93 -44.95
N TYR A 4 13.45 9.23 -44.68
CA TYR A 4 13.52 9.79 -43.31
C TYR A 4 12.16 9.94 -42.62
N ILE A 5 11.06 9.92 -43.38
CA ILE A 5 9.70 10.04 -42.82
C ILE A 5 9.28 8.74 -42.12
N PHE A 6 9.72 7.59 -42.63
CA PHE A 6 9.35 6.28 -42.08
C PHE A 6 10.02 5.98 -40.73
N THR A 7 11.23 6.48 -40.49
CA THR A 7 11.97 6.31 -39.23
C THR A 7 11.50 7.23 -38.11
N GLN A 8 10.97 8.42 -38.42
CA GLN A 8 10.35 9.27 -37.40
C GLN A 8 8.97 8.76 -36.97
N LEU A 9 8.21 8.14 -37.89
CA LEU A 9 6.88 7.59 -37.56
C LEU A 9 6.95 6.39 -36.59
N THR A 10 8.01 5.58 -36.68
CA THR A 10 8.21 4.41 -35.81
C THR A 10 8.60 4.80 -34.39
N LEU A 11 9.30 5.93 -34.19
CA LEU A 11 9.67 6.40 -32.85
C LEU A 11 8.46 6.96 -32.06
N ILE A 12 7.46 7.51 -32.76
CA ILE A 12 6.24 8.07 -32.16
C ILE A 12 5.26 6.95 -31.76
N LEU A 13 5.24 5.82 -32.47
CA LEU A 13 4.36 4.70 -32.16
C LEU A 13 4.80 3.90 -30.92
N VAL A 14 6.10 3.84 -30.60
CA VAL A 14 6.59 3.11 -29.42
C VAL A 14 6.35 3.88 -28.10
N SER A 15 6.29 5.22 -28.14
CA SER A 15 6.02 6.02 -26.94
C SER A 15 4.55 5.99 -26.51
N LEU A 16 3.61 5.66 -27.41
CA LEU A 16 2.18 5.56 -27.09
C LEU A 16 1.81 4.27 -26.32
N PHE A 17 2.66 3.24 -26.33
CA PHE A 17 2.40 1.99 -25.60
C PHE A 17 2.97 1.96 -24.18
N SER A 18 3.64 3.03 -23.71
CA SER A 18 4.39 2.98 -22.44
C SER A 18 3.60 3.38 -21.18
N PHE A 19 2.28 3.58 -21.22
CA PHE A 19 1.53 4.02 -20.02
C PHE A 19 0.19 3.31 -19.75
N SER A 20 0.04 2.04 -20.18
CA SER A 20 -0.90 1.16 -19.46
C SER A 20 -0.15 0.50 -18.31
N GLN A 21 0.06 1.24 -17.22
CA GLN A 21 0.19 0.55 -15.95
C GLN A 21 -1.18 -0.07 -15.70
N ASP A 22 -1.33 -1.36 -16.01
CA ASP A 22 -2.55 -2.12 -15.73
C ASP A 22 -2.73 -2.15 -14.22
N CYS A 23 -3.47 -1.17 -13.71
CA CYS A 23 -3.95 -1.14 -12.36
C CYS A 23 -4.82 -2.39 -12.18
N LYS A 24 -4.26 -3.45 -11.59
CA LYS A 24 -5.03 -4.64 -11.25
C LYS A 24 -5.85 -4.34 -10.00
N TYR A 25 -7.08 -3.88 -10.23
CA TYR A 25 -8.08 -3.69 -9.20
C TYR A 25 -8.76 -5.02 -8.92
N LYS A 26 -8.98 -5.35 -7.64
CA LYS A 26 -9.74 -6.55 -7.27
C LYS A 26 -11.24 -6.38 -7.52
N THR A 27 -11.76 -5.18 -7.34
CA THR A 27 -13.17 -4.81 -7.54
C THR A 27 -13.24 -3.31 -7.76
N ASN A 28 -13.54 -2.90 -8.98
CA ASN A 28 -13.99 -1.55 -9.30
C ASN A 28 -15.51 -1.62 -9.44
N GLU A 29 -16.23 -1.26 -8.39
CA GLU A 29 -17.69 -1.31 -8.41
C GLU A 29 -18.24 -0.01 -7.85
N ILE A 30 -19.24 0.54 -8.55
CA ILE A 30 -20.14 1.52 -7.93
C ILE A 30 -21.07 0.70 -7.05
N ASP A 31 -21.02 0.91 -5.74
CA ASP A 31 -21.93 0.25 -4.82
C ASP A 31 -23.37 0.61 -5.21
N LYS A 32 -24.18 -0.39 -5.58
CA LYS A 32 -25.54 -0.16 -6.07
C LYS A 32 -26.49 0.43 -5.02
N PHE A 33 -26.19 0.30 -3.73
CA PHE A 33 -26.99 0.82 -2.62
C PHE A 33 -26.54 2.22 -2.24
N GLU A 34 -25.24 2.41 -2.04
CA GLU A 34 -24.66 3.66 -1.56
C GLU A 34 -24.34 4.64 -2.71
N LYS A 35 -24.29 4.14 -3.95
CA LYS A 35 -23.86 4.88 -5.15
C LYS A 35 -22.46 5.47 -5.03
N VAL A 36 -21.62 4.89 -4.17
CA VAL A 36 -20.22 5.29 -3.98
C VAL A 36 -19.29 4.39 -4.78
N GLU A 37 -18.23 4.96 -5.33
CA GLU A 37 -17.19 4.19 -6.01
C GLU A 37 -16.29 3.51 -4.97
N LYS A 38 -16.18 2.18 -5.05
CA LYS A 38 -15.27 1.37 -4.25
C LYS A 38 -14.12 0.91 -5.14
N VAL A 39 -12.90 1.33 -4.81
CA VAL A 39 -11.67 0.95 -5.53
C VAL A 39 -10.75 0.24 -4.56
N LEU A 40 -10.63 -1.08 -4.72
CA LEU A 40 -9.68 -1.90 -3.96
C LEU A 40 -8.56 -2.38 -4.88
N THR A 41 -7.33 -2.03 -4.53
CA THR A 41 -6.14 -2.49 -5.27
C THR A 41 -5.70 -3.86 -4.79
N GLU A 42 -5.00 -4.60 -5.66
CA GLU A 42 -4.36 -5.86 -5.26
C GLU A 42 -3.39 -5.64 -4.07
N GLN A 43 -3.16 -6.69 -3.29
CA GLN A 43 -2.27 -6.65 -2.13
C GLN A 43 -0.80 -6.73 -2.55
N VAL A 44 0.03 -5.85 -2.01
CA VAL A 44 1.49 -6.02 -1.94
C VAL A 44 1.82 -6.88 -0.76
N LYS A 45 2.17 -8.13 -1.02
CA LYS A 45 2.85 -8.94 -0.03
C LYS A 45 4.30 -8.50 0.03
N VAL A 46 4.73 -8.01 1.18
CA VAL A 46 6.14 -7.77 1.40
C VAL A 46 6.63 -8.74 2.44
N VAL A 47 7.47 -9.67 2.00
CA VAL A 47 8.00 -10.69 2.89
C VAL A 47 9.14 -10.08 3.69
N TYR A 48 8.90 -9.88 4.97
CA TYR A 48 9.90 -9.40 5.91
C TYR A 48 10.43 -10.56 6.74
N PRO A 49 11.74 -10.84 6.72
CA PRO A 49 12.31 -11.75 7.69
C PRO A 49 12.43 -11.00 9.02
N THR A 50 11.43 -11.14 9.90
CA THR A 50 11.71 -10.96 11.33
C THR A 50 12.34 -12.25 11.86
N TRP A 51 13.19 -12.15 12.87
CA TRP A 51 13.73 -13.32 13.59
C TRP A 51 12.63 -14.23 14.18
N SER A 52 11.36 -13.80 14.13
CA SER A 52 10.17 -14.49 14.65
C SER A 52 9.15 -14.91 13.58
N GLY A 53 9.47 -14.87 12.28
CA GLY A 53 8.57 -15.36 11.22
C GLY A 53 7.31 -14.51 10.99
N THR A 54 7.44 -13.19 11.13
CA THR A 54 6.32 -12.25 10.97
C THR A 54 6.20 -11.75 9.52
N PHE A 55 5.00 -11.83 8.94
CA PHE A 55 4.74 -11.38 7.57
C PHE A 55 3.82 -10.16 7.57
N VAL A 56 4.15 -9.14 6.78
CA VAL A 56 3.31 -7.94 6.63
C VAL A 56 2.93 -7.76 5.16
N PHE A 57 1.68 -7.41 4.90
CA PHE A 57 1.24 -7.05 3.56
C PHE A 57 0.40 -5.80 3.59
N PHE A 58 0.48 -5.00 2.54
CA PHE A 58 -0.31 -3.79 2.40
C PHE A 58 -1.22 -3.88 1.18
N SER A 59 -2.39 -3.31 1.30
CA SER A 59 -3.20 -2.91 0.14
C SER A 59 -3.68 -1.49 0.37
N LEU A 60 -3.77 -0.72 -0.70
CA LEU A 60 -4.40 0.60 -0.65
C LEU A 60 -5.82 0.50 -1.21
N GLY A 61 -6.75 1.19 -0.58
CA GLY A 61 -8.13 1.26 -1.01
C GLY A 61 -8.61 2.70 -1.06
N ARG A 62 -9.69 2.92 -1.79
CA ARG A 62 -10.45 4.16 -1.81
C ARG A 62 -11.94 3.85 -1.80
N VAL A 63 -12.69 4.61 -1.00
CA VAL A 63 -14.15 4.66 -1.05
C VAL A 63 -14.54 6.12 -1.11
N SER A 64 -15.18 6.55 -2.20
CA SER A 64 -15.46 7.96 -2.46
C SER A 64 -14.16 8.81 -2.45
N GLU A 65 -14.04 9.78 -1.54
CA GLU A 65 -12.87 10.66 -1.36
C GLU A 65 -11.90 10.17 -0.26
N GLU A 66 -12.26 9.13 0.47
CA GLU A 66 -11.47 8.59 1.57
C GLU A 66 -10.51 7.51 1.08
N TYR A 67 -9.28 7.53 1.58
CA TYR A 67 -8.24 6.56 1.24
C TYR A 67 -7.82 5.76 2.47
N TYR A 68 -7.50 4.50 2.25
CA TYR A 68 -7.21 3.57 3.32
C TYR A 68 -5.97 2.75 3.02
N LEU A 69 -5.19 2.49 4.07
CA LEU A 69 -4.15 1.48 4.07
C LEU A 69 -4.66 0.28 4.86
N ASN A 70 -4.85 -0.83 4.17
CA ASN A 70 -5.11 -2.13 4.80
C ASN A 70 -3.79 -2.85 5.02
N MET A 71 -3.43 -3.00 6.30
CA MET A 71 -2.30 -3.79 6.74
C MET A 71 -2.78 -5.18 7.14
N GLY A 72 -2.25 -6.20 6.48
CA GLY A 72 -2.30 -7.56 6.96
C GLY A 72 -1.02 -7.93 7.68
N PHE A 73 -1.17 -8.69 8.76
CA PHE A 73 -0.09 -9.06 9.65
C PHE A 73 -0.25 -10.53 10.06
N ILE A 74 0.81 -11.31 9.89
CA ILE A 74 0.90 -12.70 10.37
C ILE A 74 2.00 -12.73 11.41
N SER A 75 1.69 -13.20 12.61
CA SER A 75 2.69 -13.37 13.66
C SER A 75 2.49 -14.68 14.39
N ASN A 76 3.58 -15.25 14.87
CA ASN A 76 3.60 -16.41 15.74
C ASN A 76 3.14 -16.11 17.18
N LYS A 77 2.90 -14.84 17.51
CA LYS A 77 2.30 -14.42 18.79
C LYS A 77 0.85 -14.05 18.54
N LYS A 78 -0.06 -14.45 19.44
CA LYS A 78 -1.43 -13.91 19.48
C LYS A 78 -1.34 -12.39 19.48
N CYS A 79 -1.70 -11.77 18.36
CA CYS A 79 -1.60 -10.33 18.20
C CYS A 79 -2.79 -9.68 18.89
N CYS A 80 -2.64 -9.44 20.18
CA CYS A 80 -3.50 -8.50 20.87
C CYS A 80 -3.02 -7.11 20.43
N PHE A 81 -3.76 -6.42 19.56
CA PHE A 81 -3.46 -5.02 19.28
C PHE A 81 -3.93 -4.16 20.43
N ASN A 82 -3.25 -3.03 20.62
CA ASN A 82 -3.66 -2.10 21.65
C ASN A 82 -5.00 -1.44 21.28
N SER A 83 -5.94 -1.39 22.22
CA SER A 83 -7.14 -0.57 22.07
C SER A 83 -6.86 0.92 22.33
N LYS A 84 -5.81 1.23 23.11
CA LYS A 84 -5.43 2.61 23.47
C LYS A 84 -4.48 3.25 22.45
N ASN A 85 -3.56 2.48 21.89
CA ASN A 85 -2.64 2.92 20.85
C ASN A 85 -3.07 2.35 19.50
N ASN A 86 -3.80 3.17 18.74
CA ASN A 86 -4.40 2.81 17.46
C ASN A 86 -3.63 3.37 16.27
N GLU A 87 -2.35 3.69 16.45
CA GLU A 87 -1.49 4.24 15.40
C GLU A 87 -0.69 3.15 14.68
N LEU A 88 -0.43 3.38 13.39
CA LEU A 88 0.66 2.78 12.64
C LEU A 88 1.66 3.88 12.30
N LEU A 89 2.94 3.67 12.64
CA LEU A 89 4.00 4.60 12.23
C LEU A 89 4.70 4.03 11.01
N LEU A 90 4.84 4.85 9.97
CA LEU A 90 5.67 4.57 8.81
C LEU A 90 6.81 5.58 8.79
N MET A 91 8.04 5.10 8.79
CA MET A 91 9.22 5.94 8.62
C MET A 91 9.71 5.82 7.18
N SER A 92 9.95 6.95 6.52
CA SER A 92 10.58 6.93 5.19
C SER A 92 12.10 6.82 5.26
N ASN A 93 12.70 6.58 4.10
CA ASN A 93 14.14 6.67 3.88
C ASN A 93 14.72 8.09 4.06
N LYS A 94 13.86 9.12 4.21
CA LYS A 94 14.25 10.49 4.57
C LYS A 94 14.01 10.80 6.05
N ASP A 95 13.74 9.76 6.85
CA ASP A 95 13.43 9.83 8.28
C ASP A 95 12.16 10.65 8.64
N SER A 96 11.30 10.94 7.64
CA SER A 96 9.95 11.47 7.88
C SER A 96 9.07 10.39 8.52
N ILE A 97 8.30 10.76 9.55
CA ILE A 97 7.37 9.87 10.23
C ILE A 97 5.94 10.21 9.83
N TYR A 98 5.23 9.22 9.29
CA TYR A 98 3.81 9.28 8.99
C TYR A 98 3.05 8.50 10.04
N ARG A 99 2.08 9.16 10.68
CA ARG A 99 1.20 8.56 11.70
C ARG A 99 -0.15 8.29 11.06
N LEU A 100 -0.53 7.02 10.98
CA LEU A 100 -1.82 6.61 10.43
C LEU A 100 -2.72 6.14 11.57
N LYS A 101 -3.96 6.60 11.59
CA LYS A 101 -4.92 6.27 12.65
C LYS A 101 -5.78 5.10 12.21
N ARG A 102 -5.93 4.09 13.05
CA ARG A 102 -6.81 2.94 12.80
C ARG A 102 -8.26 3.40 12.71
N ILE A 103 -9.00 2.84 11.76
CA ILE A 103 -10.42 3.14 11.52
C ILE A 103 -11.32 2.06 12.13
N ASN A 104 -10.85 0.80 12.17
CA ASN A 104 -11.61 -0.29 12.74
C ASN A 104 -11.31 -0.48 14.23
N ASP A 105 -12.36 -0.58 15.05
CA ASP A 105 -12.22 -0.95 16.46
C ASP A 105 -11.95 -2.46 16.63
N GLU A 106 -12.53 -3.26 15.74
CA GLU A 106 -12.33 -4.71 15.70
C GLU A 106 -11.28 -5.10 14.67
N ILE A 107 -10.32 -5.90 15.11
CA ILE A 107 -9.28 -6.44 14.24
C ILE A 107 -9.71 -7.83 13.82
N ILE A 108 -9.81 -8.01 12.51
CA ILE A 108 -10.25 -9.25 11.92
C ILE A 108 -9.04 -10.17 11.87
N CYS A 109 -8.96 -11.10 12.81
CA CYS A 109 -7.97 -12.17 12.81
C CYS A 109 -8.64 -13.47 12.37
N ASN A 110 -8.19 -14.04 11.25
CA ASN A 110 -8.60 -15.38 10.84
C ASN A 110 -7.71 -16.41 11.56
N GLY A 111 -8.24 -17.61 11.84
CA GLY A 111 -7.63 -18.67 12.68
C GLY A 111 -6.22 -19.17 12.33
N ASN A 112 -5.54 -18.55 11.37
CA ASN A 112 -4.13 -18.74 11.02
C ASN A 112 -3.24 -17.56 11.50
N ASP A 113 -3.66 -16.84 12.55
CA ASP A 113 -2.98 -15.64 13.10
C ASP A 113 -2.76 -14.51 12.08
N ILE A 114 -3.59 -14.48 11.02
CA ILE A 114 -3.60 -13.41 10.02
C ILE A 114 -4.60 -12.35 10.47
N CYS A 115 -4.10 -11.22 10.93
CA CYS A 115 -4.91 -10.08 11.34
C CYS A 115 -4.89 -8.99 10.26
N SER A 116 -6.04 -8.38 9.97
CA SER A 116 -6.18 -7.25 9.06
C SER A 116 -6.62 -6.01 9.82
N VAL A 117 -5.95 -4.90 9.54
CA VAL A 117 -6.15 -3.61 10.20
C VAL A 117 -6.25 -2.51 9.16
N LEU A 118 -7.28 -1.67 9.27
CA LEU A 118 -7.51 -0.54 8.38
C LEU A 118 -7.04 0.76 9.03
N TYR A 119 -6.24 1.51 8.30
CA TYR A 119 -5.74 2.81 8.71
C TYR A 119 -6.18 3.89 7.74
N ASP A 120 -6.60 5.03 8.28
CA ASP A 120 -6.87 6.23 7.51
C ASP A 120 -5.55 6.82 7.00
N ILE A 121 -5.56 7.25 5.74
CA ILE A 121 -4.41 7.87 5.11
C ILE A 121 -4.84 9.01 4.21
N SER A 122 -4.34 10.21 4.48
CA SER A 122 -4.66 11.37 3.64
C SER A 122 -4.06 11.25 2.23
N LYS A 123 -4.71 11.90 1.26
CA LYS A 123 -4.16 12.07 -0.10
C LYS A 123 -2.77 12.72 -0.08
N GLU A 124 -2.55 13.69 0.79
CA GLU A 124 -1.25 14.34 0.95
C GLU A 124 -0.16 13.35 1.42
N THR A 125 -0.49 12.52 2.42
CA THR A 125 0.41 11.47 2.91
C THR A 125 0.71 10.45 1.82
N LEU A 126 -0.28 10.03 1.03
CA LEU A 126 -0.06 9.15 -0.13
C LEU A 126 0.89 9.78 -1.15
N LEU A 127 0.70 11.05 -1.51
CA LEU A 127 1.56 11.77 -2.45
C LEU A 127 3.01 11.89 -1.95
N LYS A 128 3.20 12.08 -0.63
CA LYS A 128 4.53 12.07 -0.02
C LYS A 128 5.15 10.67 -0.06
N LEU A 129 4.40 9.65 0.34
CA LEU A 129 4.84 8.25 0.32
C LEU A 129 5.10 7.71 -1.10
N LYS A 130 4.46 8.26 -2.14
CA LYS A 130 4.75 7.95 -3.54
C LYS A 130 6.19 8.25 -3.92
N ASN A 131 6.74 9.32 -3.36
CA ASN A 131 8.08 9.83 -3.65
C ASN A 131 9.14 9.36 -2.64
N ASP A 132 8.68 8.76 -1.55
CA ASP A 132 9.50 8.23 -0.48
C ASP A 132 9.53 6.70 -0.55
N THR A 133 10.51 6.08 0.10
CA THR A 133 10.50 4.62 0.33
C THR A 133 10.25 4.39 1.80
N ILE A 134 9.28 3.55 2.15
CA ILE A 134 9.06 3.17 3.54
C ILE A 134 10.28 2.35 3.99
N LYS A 135 11.01 2.86 4.99
CA LYS A 135 12.22 2.29 5.56
C LYS A 135 11.92 1.38 6.74
N SER A 136 11.03 1.79 7.62
CA SER A 136 10.60 0.98 8.76
C SER A 136 9.15 1.29 9.11
N MET A 137 8.53 0.39 9.87
CA MET A 137 7.20 0.59 10.43
C MET A 137 7.17 0.17 11.89
N ARG A 138 6.31 0.82 12.69
CA ARG A 138 6.02 0.44 14.08
C ARG A 138 4.56 0.10 14.23
N ILE A 139 4.30 -1.10 14.73
CA ILE A 139 2.96 -1.62 15.02
C ILE A 139 2.80 -1.69 16.54
N TYR A 140 1.78 -1.03 17.10
CA TYR A 140 1.51 -1.11 18.54
C TYR A 140 0.67 -2.33 18.89
N THR A 141 1.14 -3.12 19.86
CA THR A 141 0.43 -4.25 20.45
C THR A 141 -0.10 -3.86 21.84
N SER A 142 -0.94 -4.70 22.43
CA SER A 142 -1.53 -4.46 23.75
C SER A 142 -0.46 -4.19 24.81
N ASP A 143 0.67 -4.88 24.69
CA ASP A 143 1.69 -4.92 25.74
C ASP A 143 2.99 -4.20 25.32
N SER A 144 3.18 -3.86 24.04
CA SER A 144 4.42 -3.28 23.52
C SER A 144 4.24 -2.70 22.09
N TYR A 145 5.31 -2.72 21.30
CA TYR A 145 5.32 -2.45 19.88
C TYR A 145 6.24 -3.42 19.14
N ILE A 146 6.01 -3.55 17.84
CA ILE A 146 6.82 -4.33 16.90
C ILE A 146 7.39 -3.34 15.88
N ASP A 147 8.72 -3.27 15.81
CA ASP A 147 9.43 -2.55 14.75
C ASP A 147 9.77 -3.52 13.62
N VAL A 148 9.41 -3.16 12.40
CA VAL A 148 9.70 -3.93 11.19
C VAL A 148 10.59 -3.09 10.28
N ASP A 149 11.77 -3.62 9.95
CA ASP A 149 12.66 -3.06 8.94
C ASP A 149 12.16 -3.48 7.56
N MET A 150 11.90 -2.49 6.71
CA MET A 150 11.26 -2.68 5.41
C MET A 150 12.27 -2.83 4.27
N ILE A 151 13.54 -2.51 4.54
CA ILE A 151 14.62 -2.43 3.54
C ILE A 151 15.59 -3.59 3.71
N ASN A 152 16.04 -3.85 4.94
CA ASN A 152 17.09 -4.84 5.18
C ASN A 152 16.49 -6.26 5.20
N GLY A 153 17.10 -7.19 4.46
CA GLY A 153 16.65 -8.58 4.37
C GLY A 153 15.42 -8.82 3.46
N ASN A 154 14.83 -7.77 2.89
CA ASN A 154 13.68 -7.90 1.99
C ASN A 154 14.12 -8.15 0.54
N THR A 155 13.98 -9.39 0.07
CA THR A 155 14.29 -9.78 -1.31
C THR A 155 13.38 -9.15 -2.36
N ASN A 156 12.22 -8.62 -1.95
CA ASN A 156 11.21 -8.03 -2.83
C ASN A 156 11.15 -6.49 -2.73
N LYS A 157 12.16 -5.83 -2.14
CA LYS A 157 12.12 -4.38 -1.82
C LYS A 157 11.79 -3.48 -3.03
N GLU A 158 12.43 -3.71 -4.18
CA GLU A 158 12.21 -2.89 -5.38
C GLU A 158 10.83 -3.15 -5.99
N ARG A 159 10.38 -4.41 -5.96
CA ARG A 159 9.03 -4.78 -6.40
C ARG A 159 7.97 -4.12 -5.51
N ALA A 160 8.16 -4.16 -4.19
CA ALA A 160 7.27 -3.55 -3.22
C ALA A 160 7.21 -2.02 -3.40
N LYS A 161 8.36 -1.37 -3.56
CA LYS A 161 8.48 0.07 -3.81
C LYS A 161 7.75 0.49 -5.09
N ASN A 162 8.05 -0.18 -6.21
CA ASN A 162 7.44 0.14 -7.50
C ASN A 162 5.94 -0.13 -7.48
N TYR A 163 5.51 -1.23 -6.87
CA TYR A 163 4.10 -1.51 -6.71
C TYR A 163 3.41 -0.43 -5.88
N PHE A 164 3.94 -0.06 -4.71
CA PHE A 164 3.33 0.93 -3.83
C PHE A 164 3.16 2.28 -4.55
N LYS A 165 4.20 2.71 -5.27
CA LYS A 165 4.16 3.91 -6.12
C LYS A 165 3.06 3.81 -7.18
N ASN A 166 3.04 2.75 -7.97
CA ASN A 166 2.04 2.56 -9.03
C ASN A 166 0.61 2.47 -8.46
N THR A 167 0.46 1.87 -7.27
CA THR A 167 -0.84 1.76 -6.58
C THR A 167 -1.36 3.12 -6.16
N ILE A 168 -0.48 3.98 -5.63
CA ILE A 168 -0.85 5.36 -5.31
C ILE A 168 -1.30 6.10 -6.59
N ASP A 169 -0.58 5.93 -7.69
CA ASP A 169 -0.96 6.51 -8.98
C ASP A 169 -2.34 6.02 -9.44
N CYS A 170 -2.61 4.73 -9.30
CA CYS A 170 -3.90 4.13 -9.62
C CYS A 170 -5.06 4.72 -8.80
N ILE A 171 -4.93 4.79 -7.47
CA ILE A 171 -6.02 5.26 -6.61
C ILE A 171 -6.22 6.78 -6.67
N ILE A 172 -5.16 7.56 -6.97
CA ILE A 172 -5.24 9.02 -7.08
C ILE A 172 -5.71 9.48 -8.47
N LYS A 173 -5.25 8.85 -9.57
CA LYS A 173 -5.61 9.28 -10.93
C LYS A 173 -7.12 9.22 -11.20
N LYS A 174 -7.85 8.38 -10.48
CA LYS A 174 -9.32 8.29 -10.55
C LYS A 174 -10.07 9.50 -9.94
N THR A 175 -9.36 10.44 -9.32
CA THR A 175 -9.95 11.65 -8.72
C THR A 175 -9.90 12.87 -9.64
N GLU A 176 -9.17 12.79 -10.77
CA GLU A 176 -9.01 13.85 -11.78
C GLU A 176 -9.83 13.53 -13.03
#